data_AF-A0AAN5CVJ8-F1
#
_entry.id   AF-A0AAN5CVJ8-F1
#
_cell.length_a   1.000
_cell.length_b   1.000
_cell.length_c   1.000
_cell.angle_alpha   90.00
_cell.angle_beta   90.00
_cell.angle_gamma   90.00
#
_symmetry.space_group_name_H-M   'P 1'
#
loop_
_entity.id
_entity.type
_entity.pdbx_description
1 polymer ?
#
loop_
_entity_poly.entity_id
_entity_poly.type
_entity_poly.pdbx_seq_one_letter_code
_entity_poly.pdbx_strand_id
1 'polypeptide(L)'
;ASLRRSRPSARAVSHFLLSFRQSIPSSANSLLMQFGQFLSHDVTQNGLNSFCNCTTRDPECANIRISSAEQSRRSMGCIPLTRAVPVCGTGRGAVAREQFNEN
;
A
#
# COMPACT_ATOMS: atom_id res chain seq x y z
N ALA A 1 -9.28 5.01 -7.26
CA ALA A 1 -10.49 4.45 -6.61
C ALA A 1 -11.06 3.32 -7.48
N SER A 2 -11.56 2.24 -6.89
CA SER A 2 -12.28 1.19 -7.64
C SER A 2 -13.55 1.78 -8.26
N LEU A 3 -13.79 1.50 -9.55
CA LEU A 3 -14.99 1.91 -10.29
C LEU A 3 -16.29 1.33 -9.69
N ARG A 4 -16.18 0.29 -8.86
CA ARG A 4 -17.30 -0.27 -8.09
C ARG A 4 -17.01 -0.16 -6.60
N ARG A 5 -17.97 0.38 -5.85
CA ARG A 5 -17.94 0.58 -4.38
C ARG A 5 -18.15 -0.74 -3.61
N SER A 6 -17.54 -1.82 -4.09
CA SER A 6 -17.69 -3.17 -3.55
C SER A 6 -16.54 -3.59 -2.62
N ARG A 7 -15.45 -2.82 -2.56
CA ARG A 7 -14.27 -3.17 -1.76
C ARG A 7 -14.27 -2.42 -0.43
N PRO A 8 -14.04 -3.10 0.71
CA PRO A 8 -13.89 -2.43 2.00
C PRO A 8 -12.64 -1.55 2.04
N SER A 9 -12.59 -0.62 3.00
CA SER A 9 -11.38 0.18 3.25
C SER A 9 -10.22 -0.73 3.65
N ALA A 10 -9.04 -0.54 3.06
CA ALA A 10 -7.83 -1.28 3.40
C ALA A 10 -7.49 -1.16 4.90
N ARG A 11 -7.71 0.03 5.49
CA ARG A 11 -7.48 0.25 6.92
C ARG A 11 -8.46 -0.55 7.78
N ALA A 12 -9.73 -0.61 7.39
CA ALA A 12 -10.74 -1.37 8.11
C ALA A 12 -10.44 -2.87 8.10
N VAL A 13 -10.03 -3.40 6.94
CA VAL A 13 -9.60 -4.81 6.82
C VAL A 13 -8.38 -5.09 7.66
N SER A 14 -7.36 -4.23 7.62
CA SER A 14 -6.14 -4.37 8.45
C SER A 14 -6.46 -4.36 9.94
N HIS A 15 -7.31 -3.44 10.40
CA HIS A 15 -7.73 -3.41 11.80
C HIS A 15 -8.51 -4.67 12.20
N PHE A 16 -9.41 -5.15 11.34
CA PHE A 16 -10.22 -6.32 11.65
C PHE A 16 -9.40 -7.63 11.66
N LEU A 17 -8.52 -7.83 10.67
CA LEU A 17 -7.81 -9.11 10.49
C LEU A 17 -6.45 -9.17 11.21
N LEU A 18 -5.71 -8.06 11.25
CA LEU A 18 -4.30 -8.06 11.69
C LEU A 18 -4.10 -7.43 13.08
N SER A 19 -5.15 -6.90 13.71
CA SER A 19 -5.06 -6.35 15.07
C SER A 19 -5.04 -7.47 16.09
N PHE A 20 -3.85 -7.93 16.46
CA PHE A 20 -3.67 -8.94 17.50
C PHE A 20 -2.54 -8.54 18.46
N ARG A 21 -2.64 -8.99 19.72
CA ARG A 21 -1.71 -8.59 20.80
C ARG A 21 -0.67 -9.65 21.16
N GLN A 22 -0.83 -10.88 20.69
CA GLN A 22 0.10 -11.97 21.03
C GLN A 22 1.04 -12.24 19.86
N SER A 23 2.26 -12.67 20.18
CA SER A 23 3.21 -13.15 19.18
C SER A 23 2.95 -14.63 18.89
N ILE A 24 3.11 -15.03 17.63
CA ILE A 24 3.08 -16.45 17.26
C ILE A 24 4.48 -17.02 17.49
N PRO A 25 4.63 -18.00 18.39
CA PRO A 25 5.95 -18.60 18.64
C PRO A 25 6.44 -19.32 17.38
N SER A 26 7.74 -19.18 17.09
CA SER A 26 8.39 -19.81 15.96
C SER A 26 9.79 -20.28 16.36
N SER A 27 10.22 -21.41 15.80
CA SER A 27 11.61 -21.89 15.92
C SER A 27 12.56 -21.17 14.96
N ALA A 28 12.03 -20.39 14.02
CA ALA A 28 12.83 -19.60 13.10
C ALA A 28 13.45 -18.39 13.81
N ASN A 29 14.70 -18.09 13.49
CA ASN A 29 15.36 -16.88 13.97
C ASN A 29 14.96 -15.66 13.12
N SER A 30 15.29 -14.46 13.61
CA SER A 30 15.03 -13.21 12.90
C SER A 30 15.83 -13.05 11.60
N LEU A 31 16.95 -13.77 11.44
CA LEU A 31 17.75 -13.74 10.21
C LEU A 31 16.97 -14.30 9.02
N LEU A 32 16.09 -15.29 9.23
CA LEU A 32 15.21 -15.80 8.18
C LEU A 32 14.33 -14.68 7.58
N MET A 33 13.75 -13.84 8.43
CA MET A 33 12.96 -12.68 8.00
C MET A 33 13.82 -11.66 7.24
N GLN A 34 15.01 -11.36 7.77
CA GLN A 34 15.93 -10.38 7.17
C GLN A 34 16.44 -10.84 5.80
N PHE A 35 16.76 -12.13 5.65
CA PHE A 35 17.20 -12.69 4.39
C PHE A 35 16.06 -12.71 3.36
N GLY A 36 14.82 -12.99 3.78
CA GLY A 36 13.66 -12.88 2.90
C GLY A 36 13.46 -11.46 2.35
N GLN A 37 13.65 -10.44 3.19
CA GLN A 37 13.62 -9.04 2.74
C GLN A 37 14.79 -8.71 1.80
N PHE A 38 16.00 -9.19 2.12
CA PHE A 38 17.17 -9.01 1.25
C PHE A 38 16.91 -9.59 -0.15
N LEU A 39 16.44 -10.82 -0.25
CA LEU A 39 16.10 -11.44 -1.53
C LEU A 39 14.97 -10.71 -2.25
N SER A 40 13.93 -10.27 -1.53
CA SER A 40 12.81 -9.54 -2.15
C SER A 40 13.26 -8.22 -2.78
N HIS A 41 14.19 -7.52 -2.13
CA HIS A 41 14.74 -6.26 -2.65
C HIS A 41 15.74 -6.49 -3.80
N ASP A 42 16.44 -7.62 -3.82
CA ASP A 42 17.36 -7.99 -4.91
C ASP A 42 16.64 -8.42 -6.20
N VAL A 43 15.37 -8.81 -6.13
CA VAL A 43 14.59 -9.24 -7.32
C VAL A 43 13.63 -8.16 -7.79
N THR A 44 13.02 -7.41 -6.87
CA THR A 44 11.93 -6.49 -7.21
C THR A 44 11.99 -5.18 -6.44
N GLN A 45 11.87 -4.07 -7.15
CA GLN A 45 11.67 -2.74 -6.60
C GLN A 45 10.69 -1.96 -7.48
N ASN A 46 9.52 -1.58 -6.98
CA ASN A 46 8.61 -0.72 -7.73
C ASN A 46 9.07 0.73 -7.66
N GLY A 47 9.00 1.46 -8.78
CA GLY A 47 9.25 2.90 -8.77
C GLY A 47 8.18 3.69 -8.01
N LEU A 48 8.59 4.67 -7.20
CA LEU A 48 7.71 5.43 -6.31
C LEU A 48 7.97 6.94 -6.38
N ASN A 49 6.90 7.72 -6.57
CA ASN A 49 6.93 9.18 -6.48
C ASN A 49 6.10 9.65 -5.27
N SER A 50 6.73 9.91 -4.12
CA SER A 50 6.05 10.29 -2.87
C SER A 50 5.61 11.76 -2.84
N PHE A 51 4.55 12.10 -3.57
CA PHE A 51 3.99 13.47 -3.60
C PHE A 51 2.56 13.61 -3.08
N CYS A 52 1.84 12.50 -2.89
CA CYS A 52 0.45 12.54 -2.44
C CYS A 52 0.33 12.92 -0.96
N ASN A 53 -0.61 13.82 -0.65
CA ASN A 53 -1.07 14.09 0.71
C ASN A 53 -2.59 13.87 0.79
N CYS A 54 -3.19 14.00 1.97
CA CYS A 54 -4.63 13.75 2.15
C CYS A 54 -5.56 14.71 1.41
N THR A 55 -5.07 15.85 0.94
CA THR A 55 -5.82 16.86 0.20
C THR A 55 -5.55 16.81 -1.31
N THR A 56 -4.46 16.18 -1.75
CA THR A 56 -4.11 16.02 -3.17
C THR A 56 -5.20 15.27 -3.93
N ARG A 57 -5.68 15.88 -5.01
CA ARG A 57 -6.67 15.31 -5.94
C ARG A 57 -5.99 14.99 -7.26
N ASP A 58 -5.21 13.92 -7.27
CA ASP A 58 -4.49 13.42 -8.44
C ASP A 58 -4.88 11.94 -8.69
N PRO A 59 -5.04 11.49 -9.96
CA PRO A 59 -5.34 10.09 -10.29
C PRO A 59 -4.27 9.07 -9.81
N GLU A 60 -3.04 9.52 -9.58
CA GLU A 60 -1.94 8.74 -9.00
C GLU A 60 -2.05 8.64 -7.48
N CYS A 61 -2.88 9.45 -6.82
CA CYS A 61 -3.11 9.36 -5.38
C CYS A 61 -4.20 8.34 -5.06
N ALA A 62 -3.81 7.28 -4.35
CA ALA A 62 -4.67 6.21 -3.87
C ALA A 62 -4.85 6.26 -2.33
N ASN A 63 -5.04 7.48 -1.80
CA ASN A 63 -5.14 7.73 -0.36
C ASN A 63 -6.17 6.83 0.34
N ILE A 64 -5.77 6.26 1.48
CA ILE A 64 -6.61 5.38 2.28
C ILE A 64 -7.33 6.23 3.32
N ARG A 65 -8.66 6.27 3.24
CA ARG A 65 -9.46 6.99 4.23
C ARG A 65 -9.58 6.19 5.52
N ILE A 66 -9.39 6.90 6.63
CA ILE A 66 -9.53 6.38 7.98
C ILE A 66 -10.96 6.69 8.47
N SER A 67 -11.51 5.86 9.37
CA SER A 67 -12.81 6.13 9.97
C SER A 67 -12.79 7.34 10.91
N SER A 68 -13.91 8.03 11.08
CA SER A 68 -14.02 9.19 11.99
C SER A 68 -13.68 8.85 13.45
N ALA A 69 -14.04 7.64 13.90
CA ALA A 69 -13.72 7.15 15.24
C ALA A 69 -12.20 6.97 15.45
N GLU A 70 -11.48 6.50 14.45
CA GLU A 70 -10.00 6.41 14.49
C GLU A 70 -9.34 7.77 14.30
N GLN A 71 -9.91 8.64 13.48
CA GLN A 71 -9.42 10.00 13.24
C GLN A 71 -9.37 10.82 14.53
N SER A 72 -10.39 10.71 15.39
CA SER A 72 -10.42 11.34 16.71
C SER A 72 -9.32 10.83 17.66
N ARG A 73 -8.82 9.61 17.47
CA ARG A 73 -7.80 9.00 18.34
C ARG A 73 -6.37 9.25 17.87
N ARG A 74 -6.17 9.48 16.56
CA ARG A 74 -4.83 9.55 15.94
C ARG A 74 -4.50 10.89 15.29
N SER A 75 -5.40 11.88 15.32
CA SER A 75 -5.24 13.18 14.63
C SER A 75 -4.82 13.06 13.16
N MET A 76 -5.22 11.98 12.49
CA MET A 76 -4.85 11.67 11.11
C MET A 76 -6.10 11.31 10.33
N GLY A 77 -6.40 12.07 9.27
CA GLY A 77 -7.62 11.87 8.47
C GLY A 77 -7.49 10.86 7.34
N CYS A 78 -6.28 10.58 6.88
CA CYS A 78 -6.01 9.59 5.86
C CYS A 78 -4.58 9.07 5.97
N ILE A 79 -4.30 7.94 5.34
CA ILE A 79 -2.94 7.50 5.06
C ILE A 79 -2.64 7.90 3.59
N PRO A 80 -1.69 8.81 3.34
CA PRO A 80 -1.32 9.19 1.99
C PRO A 80 -0.64 8.03 1.28
N LEU A 81 -1.02 7.79 0.03
CA LEU A 81 -0.45 6.71 -0.78
C LEU A 81 -0.38 7.15 -2.24
N THR A 82 0.82 7.26 -2.79
CA THR A 82 1.03 7.40 -4.23
C THR A 82 1.09 6.02 -4.88
N ARG A 83 0.52 5.88 -6.07
CA ARG A 83 0.64 4.70 -6.91
C ARG A 83 2.08 4.52 -7.42
N ALA A 84 2.46 3.27 -7.66
CA ALA A 84 3.75 2.94 -8.28
C ALA A 84 3.84 3.46 -9.72
N VAL A 85 5.04 3.85 -10.14
CA VAL A 85 5.33 4.41 -11.46
C VAL A 85 4.92 3.41 -12.56
N PRO A 86 4.13 3.85 -13.57
CA PRO A 86 3.74 2.97 -14.66
C PRO A 86 4.86 2.77 -15.67
N VAL A 87 4.86 1.61 -16.34
CA VAL A 87 5.67 1.40 -17.56
C VAL A 87 5.13 2.30 -18.68
N CYS A 88 6.02 2.99 -19.40
CA CYS A 88 5.62 3.84 -20.53
C CYS A 88 4.89 3.03 -21.61
N GLY A 89 3.81 3.59 -22.17
CA GLY A 89 3.00 2.90 -23.18
C GLY A 89 1.92 1.96 -22.63
N THR A 90 1.94 1.64 -21.33
CA THR A 90 0.89 0.84 -20.66
C THR A 90 -0.20 1.74 -20.08
N GLY A 91 -1.39 1.17 -19.78
CA GLY A 91 -2.51 1.93 -19.22
C GLY A 91 -3.20 2.88 -20.20
N ARG A 92 -3.04 2.66 -21.51
CA ARG A 92 -3.65 3.44 -22.59
C ARG A 92 -4.49 2.53 -23.49
N GLY A 93 -5.69 3.00 -23.86
CA GLY A 93 -6.59 2.25 -24.73
C GLY A 93 -6.99 0.89 -24.15
N ALA A 94 -6.73 -0.18 -24.90
CA ALA A 94 -7.01 -1.56 -24.49
C ALA A 94 -5.89 -2.19 -23.64
N VAL A 95 -4.75 -1.52 -23.46
CA VAL A 95 -3.60 -2.06 -22.72
C VAL A 95 -3.73 -1.68 -21.25
N ALA A 96 -3.77 -2.68 -20.36
CA ALA A 96 -3.80 -2.47 -18.92
C ALA A 96 -2.52 -1.78 -18.43
N ARG A 97 -2.59 -1.09 -17.29
CA ARG A 97 -1.42 -0.44 -16.69
C ARG A 97 -0.53 -1.49 -16.02
N GLU A 98 0.76 -1.43 -16.28
CA GLU A 98 1.79 -2.24 -15.62
C GLU A 98 2.73 -1.35 -14.80
N GLN A 99 3.38 -1.94 -13.79
CA GLN A 99 4.27 -1.24 -12.86
C GLN A 99 5.72 -1.47 -13.27
N PHE A 100 6.54 -0.43 -13.15
CA PHE A 100 7.95 -0.49 -13.52
C PHE A 100 8.80 -1.06 -12.37
N ASN A 101 9.62 -2.07 -12.68
CA ASN A 101 10.66 -2.59 -11.79
C ASN A 101 11.94 -1.74 -11.98
N GLU A 102 12.42 -1.12 -10.91
CA GLU A 102 13.60 -0.25 -10.87
C GLU A 102 14.89 -0.96 -10.48
N ASN A 103 14.81 -2.23 -10.07
CA ASN A 103 15.98 -3.03 -9.75
C ASN A 103 16.76 -3.45 -11.01
#